data_AF-A0A3A5YCY4-F1
#
_entry.id   AF-A0A3A5YCY4-F1
#
_cell.length_a   1.000
_cell.length_b   1.000
_cell.length_c   1.000
_cell.angle_alpha   90.00
_cell.angle_beta   90.00
_cell.angle_gamma   90.00
#
_symmetry.space_group_name_H-M   'P 1'
#
loop_
_entity.id
_entity.type
_entity.pdbx_description
1 polymer ?
#
loop_
_entity_poly.entity_id
_entity_poly.type
_entity_poly.pdbx_seq_one_letter_code
_entity_poly.pdbx_strand_id
1 'polypeptide(L)'
;MYEWVNEMNCAVTVCDTKGIILYMNEKACRTFAKHGDLIGKNLFDCHNPQSQAKIRELLETGGVNAYTIEKNGVKKMIYQTAWKQDGVVGGLVEISMEIPGEMPHYMRK
;
A
#
# COMPACT_ATOMS: atom_id res chain seq x y z
N MET A 1 11.79 -14.24 -7.38
CA MET A 1 10.60 -13.38 -7.22
C MET A 1 9.41 -14.17 -7.72
N TYR A 2 8.25 -14.11 -7.07
CA TYR A 2 7.09 -14.90 -7.50
C TYR A 2 6.32 -14.14 -8.59
N GLU A 3 6.15 -14.76 -9.76
CA GLU A 3 5.53 -14.13 -10.95
C GLU A 3 4.09 -13.66 -10.68
N TRP A 4 3.33 -14.41 -9.88
CA TRP A 4 1.95 -14.08 -9.54
C TRP A 4 1.78 -12.69 -8.90
N VAL A 5 2.82 -12.15 -8.26
CA VAL A 5 2.80 -10.81 -7.64
C VAL A 5 2.72 -9.71 -8.71
N ASN A 6 3.24 -9.95 -9.91
CA ASN A 6 3.16 -9.01 -11.03
C ASN A 6 1.88 -9.20 -11.87
N GLU A 7 1.34 -10.42 -11.90
CA GLU A 7 0.14 -10.75 -12.66
C GLU A 7 -1.18 -10.45 -11.93
N MET A 8 -1.14 -10.29 -10.60
CA MET A 8 -2.34 -9.95 -9.83
C MET A 8 -2.86 -8.54 -10.13
N ASN A 9 -4.17 -8.35 -9.92
CA ASN A 9 -4.86 -7.11 -10.27
C ASN A 9 -4.72 -5.97 -9.24
N CYS A 10 -3.81 -6.07 -8.28
CA CYS A 10 -3.54 -5.01 -7.30
C CYS A 10 -2.10 -4.50 -7.40
N ALA A 11 -1.92 -3.22 -7.09
CA ALA A 11 -0.62 -2.61 -6.89
C ALA A 11 -0.16 -2.90 -5.47
N VAL A 12 1.12 -3.26 -5.31
CA VAL A 12 1.74 -3.50 -4.00
C VAL A 12 3.02 -2.70 -3.89
N THR A 13 3.13 -1.95 -2.79
CA THR A 13 4.33 -1.20 -2.39
C THR A 13 4.73 -1.64 -0.99
N VAL A 14 6.01 -1.92 -0.78
CA VAL A 14 6.57 -2.32 0.52
C VAL A 14 7.65 -1.32 0.90
N CYS A 15 7.64 -0.86 2.15
CA CYS A 15 8.70 -0.04 2.72
C CYS A 15 9.25 -0.65 4.01
N ASP A 16 10.43 -0.17 4.43
CA ASP A 16 10.98 -0.43 5.77
C ASP A 16 10.36 0.49 6.85
N THR A 17 10.82 0.37 8.09
CA THR A 17 10.38 1.19 9.23
C THR A 17 10.76 2.67 9.12
N LYS A 18 11.70 3.03 8.25
CA LYS A 18 12.09 4.42 7.96
C LYS A 18 11.30 5.01 6.80
N GLY A 19 10.44 4.20 6.17
CA GLY A 19 9.65 4.57 5.01
C GLY A 19 10.40 4.45 3.68
N ILE A 20 11.57 3.82 3.64
CA ILE A 20 12.31 3.56 2.40
C ILE A 20 11.60 2.46 1.63
N ILE A 21 11.21 2.75 0.39
CA ILE A 21 10.52 1.79 -0.48
C ILE A 21 11.50 0.69 -0.88
N LEU A 22 11.20 -0.54 -0.46
CA LEU A 22 12.01 -1.74 -0.71
C LEU A 22 11.56 -2.47 -1.97
N TYR A 23 10.26 -2.42 -2.27
CA TYR A 23 9.67 -3.18 -3.37
C TYR A 23 8.41 -2.51 -3.89
N MET A 24 8.23 -2.61 -5.21
CA MET A 24 7.00 -2.29 -5.90
C MET A 24 6.75 -3.37 -6.95
N ASN A 25 5.53 -3.90 -7.02
CA ASN A 25 5.18 -4.79 -8.13
C ASN A 25 4.98 -3.98 -9.42
N GLU A 26 4.94 -4.66 -10.57
CA GLU A 26 4.82 -3.96 -11.85
C GLU A 26 3.61 -3.02 -11.94
N LYS A 27 2.46 -3.42 -11.37
CA LYS A 27 1.26 -2.58 -11.37
C LYS A 27 1.47 -1.30 -10.55
N ALA A 28 2.15 -1.37 -9.41
CA ALA A 28 2.54 -0.19 -8.63
C ALA A 28 3.49 0.70 -9.44
N CYS A 29 4.54 0.12 -10.04
CA CYS A 29 5.49 0.87 -10.87
C CYS A 29 4.77 1.61 -12.02
N ARG A 30 3.87 0.94 -12.74
CA ARG A 30 3.06 1.58 -13.81
C ARG A 30 2.15 2.67 -13.27
N THR A 31 1.50 2.45 -12.12
CA THR A 31 0.60 3.43 -11.49
C THR A 31 1.32 4.72 -11.12
N PHE A 32 2.58 4.62 -10.71
CA PHE A 32 3.39 5.76 -10.26
C PHE A 32 4.47 6.19 -11.26
N ALA A 33 4.48 5.66 -12.49
CA ALA A 33 5.53 5.89 -13.48
C ALA A 33 5.84 7.38 -13.73
N LYS A 34 4.84 8.27 -13.62
CA LYS A 34 5.02 9.72 -13.74
C LYS A 34 5.93 10.35 -12.67
N HIS A 35 6.22 9.63 -11.59
CA HIS A 35 7.11 10.04 -10.50
C HIS A 35 8.51 9.43 -10.63
N GLY A 36 8.77 8.67 -11.69
CA GLY A 36 10.04 7.97 -11.90
C GLY A 36 10.16 6.69 -11.08
N ASP A 37 11.41 6.25 -10.88
CA ASP A 37 11.71 5.11 -10.02
C ASP A 37 11.66 5.53 -8.54
N LEU A 38 10.76 4.88 -7.81
CA LEU A 38 10.50 5.16 -6.40
C LEU A 38 11.18 4.17 -5.46
N ILE A 39 11.72 3.06 -5.95
CA ILE A 39 12.46 2.13 -5.10
C ILE A 39 13.70 2.85 -4.53
N GLY A 40 13.92 2.71 -3.22
CA GLY A 40 14.96 3.43 -2.48
C GLY A 40 14.61 4.88 -2.11
N LYS A 41 13.47 5.41 -2.56
CA LYS A 41 12.96 6.72 -2.11
C LYS A 41 12.18 6.58 -0.80
N ASN A 42 12.02 7.70 -0.11
CA ASN A 42 11.24 7.72 1.12
C ASN A 42 9.76 8.02 0.80
N LEU A 43 8.86 7.17 1.30
CA LEU A 43 7.44 7.35 1.13
C LEU A 43 6.95 8.67 1.76
N PHE A 44 7.55 9.13 2.85
CA PHE A 44 7.07 10.30 3.59
C PHE A 44 7.14 11.58 2.74
N ASP A 45 8.06 11.64 1.78
CA ASP A 45 8.20 12.75 0.83
C ASP A 45 6.98 12.88 -0.11
N CYS A 46 6.21 11.80 -0.27
CA CYS A 46 5.04 11.75 -1.15
C CYS A 46 3.71 11.98 -0.42
N HIS A 47 3.74 12.14 0.91
CA HIS A 47 2.54 12.14 1.75
C HIS A 47 2.34 13.46 2.47
N ASN A 48 1.07 13.88 2.57
CA ASN A 48 0.69 15.02 3.41
C ASN A 48 0.84 14.67 4.91
N PRO A 49 0.91 15.66 5.82
CA PRO A 49 1.16 15.43 7.25
C PRO A 49 0.21 14.43 7.91
N GLN A 50 -1.07 14.42 7.53
CA GLN A 50 -2.05 13.49 8.08
C GLN A 50 -1.75 12.04 7.69
N SER A 51 -1.44 11.80 6.41
CA SER A 51 -1.03 10.49 5.92
C SER A 51 0.28 10.03 6.56
N GLN A 52 1.25 10.95 6.72
CA GLN A 52 2.50 10.62 7.42
C GLN A 52 2.24 10.19 8.86
N ALA A 53 1.37 10.89 9.59
CA ALA A 53 1.01 10.54 10.97
C ALA A 53 0.36 9.15 11.05
N LYS A 54 -0.58 8.84 10.16
CA LYS A 54 -1.19 7.50 10.10
C LYS A 54 -0.16 6.41 9.82
N ILE A 55 0.79 6.64 8.91
CA ILE A 55 1.82 5.64 8.60
C ILE A 55 2.73 5.39 9.80
N ARG A 56 3.12 6.43 10.54
CA ARG A 56 3.89 6.28 11.78
C ARG A 56 3.13 5.47 12.83
N GLU A 57 1.85 5.77 13.03
CA GLU A 57 0.97 5.00 13.94
C GLU A 57 0.92 3.52 13.55
N LEU A 58 0.79 3.18 12.26
CA LEU A 58 0.78 1.79 11.80
C LEU A 58 2.10 1.07 12.05
N LEU A 59 3.23 1.76 11.83
CA LEU A 59 4.56 1.22 12.09
C LEU A 59 4.80 1.00 13.60
N GLU A 60 4.33 1.90 14.45
CA GLU A 60 4.46 1.80 15.91
C GLU A 60 3.57 0.71 16.50
N THR A 61 2.32 0.61 16.04
CA THR A 61 1.33 -0.33 16.59
C THR A 61 1.36 -1.71 15.92
N GLY A 62 1.98 -1.81 14.73
CA GLY A 62 1.87 -2.98 13.87
C GLY A 62 0.46 -3.19 13.32
N GLY A 63 -0.28 -2.10 13.14
CA GLY A 63 -1.72 -2.10 12.83
C GLY A 63 -2.08 -2.18 11.34
N VAL A 64 -3.35 -1.90 11.06
CA VAL A 64 -3.92 -1.86 9.71
C VAL A 64 -4.72 -0.57 9.48
N ASN A 65 -4.79 -0.12 8.23
CA ASN A 65 -5.65 0.96 7.79
C ASN A 65 -6.29 0.58 6.45
N ALA A 66 -7.62 0.59 6.40
CA ALA A 66 -8.37 0.17 5.23
C ALA A 66 -9.43 1.22 4.87
N TYR A 67 -9.41 1.70 3.63
CA TYR A 67 -10.31 2.76 3.19
C TYR A 67 -10.46 2.75 1.68
N THR A 68 -11.52 3.39 1.18
CA THR A 68 -11.70 3.61 -0.26
C THR A 68 -11.39 5.05 -0.63
N ILE A 69 -10.83 5.26 -1.81
CA ILE A 69 -10.65 6.57 -2.43
C ILE A 69 -11.26 6.57 -3.83
N GLU A 70 -11.65 7.75 -4.31
CA GLU A 70 -11.98 7.95 -5.71
C GLU A 70 -10.97 8.93 -6.31
N LYS A 71 -10.37 8.54 -7.44
CA LYS A 71 -9.42 9.38 -8.16
C LYS A 71 -9.69 9.28 -9.64
N ASN A 72 -9.99 10.42 -10.27
CA ASN A 72 -10.35 10.49 -11.69
C ASN A 72 -11.50 9.54 -12.07
N GLY A 73 -12.53 9.44 -11.22
CA GLY A 73 -13.68 8.55 -11.44
C GLY A 73 -13.41 7.06 -11.21
N VAL A 74 -12.21 6.68 -10.76
CA VAL A 74 -11.86 5.29 -10.42
C VAL A 74 -11.88 5.11 -8.92
N LYS A 75 -12.77 4.25 -8.42
CA LYS A 75 -12.83 3.85 -7.01
C LYS A 75 -11.76 2.80 -6.72
N LYS A 76 -11.00 3.01 -5.65
CA LYS A 76 -9.94 2.10 -5.21
C LYS A 76 -10.12 1.75 -3.75
N MET A 77 -9.89 0.49 -3.41
CA MET A 77 -9.62 0.06 -2.04
C MET A 77 -8.13 0.21 -1.77
N ILE A 78 -7.79 0.83 -0.65
CA ILE A 78 -6.44 0.92 -0.11
C ILE A 78 -6.41 0.12 1.18
N TYR A 79 -5.48 -0.82 1.28
CA TYR A 79 -5.22 -1.59 2.49
C TYR A 79 -3.76 -1.48 2.87
N GLN A 80 -3.49 -0.84 3.99
CA GLN A 80 -2.17 -0.66 4.56
C GLN A 80 -2.03 -1.57 5.77
N THR A 81 -0.93 -2.29 5.88
CA THR A 81 -0.67 -3.21 6.98
C THR A 81 0.82 -3.30 7.30
N ALA A 82 1.16 -3.33 8.58
CA ALA A 82 2.53 -3.57 8.99
C ALA A 82 2.95 -5.02 8.69
N TRP A 83 4.09 -5.22 8.05
CA TRP A 83 4.70 -6.55 7.94
C TRP A 83 5.66 -6.78 9.10
N LYS A 84 5.74 -8.03 9.54
CA LYS A 84 6.54 -8.43 10.71
C LYS A 84 7.53 -9.53 10.34
N GLN A 85 8.71 -9.46 10.93
CA GLN A 85 9.69 -10.54 10.97
C GLN A 85 9.91 -10.90 12.43
N ASP A 86 9.68 -12.16 12.79
CA ASP A 86 9.80 -12.67 14.16
C ASP A 86 9.00 -11.85 15.19
N GLY A 87 7.80 -11.39 14.79
CA GLY A 87 6.91 -10.58 15.64
C GLY A 87 7.26 -9.09 15.71
N VAL A 88 8.40 -8.68 15.16
CA VAL A 88 8.86 -7.28 15.12
C VAL A 88 8.42 -6.63 13.81
N VAL A 89 7.88 -5.42 13.89
CA VAL A 89 7.51 -4.64 12.69
C VAL A 89 8.76 -4.32 11.89
N GLY A 90 8.80 -4.78 10.64
CA GLY A 90 9.89 -4.46 9.71
C GLY A 90 9.55 -3.33 8.75
N GLY A 91 8.27 -2.96 8.63
CA GLY A 91 7.82 -1.86 7.80
C GLY A 91 6.33 -1.96 7.44
N LEU A 92 5.93 -1.37 6.32
CA LEU A 92 4.55 -1.32 5.86
C LEU A 92 4.40 -1.92 4.46
N VAL A 93 3.29 -2.60 4.23
CA VAL A 93 2.79 -2.98 2.90
C VAL A 93 1.54 -2.15 2.62
N GLU A 94 1.49 -1.51 1.45
CA GLU A 94 0.28 -0.94 0.89
C GLU A 94 -0.19 -1.77 -0.29
N ILE A 95 -1.47 -2.13 -0.29
CA ILE A 95 -2.17 -2.79 -1.39
C ILE A 95 -3.23 -1.83 -1.91
N SER A 96 -3.17 -1.51 -3.21
CA SER A 96 -4.17 -0.69 -3.89
C SER A 96 -4.83 -1.48 -5.02
N MET A 97 -6.15 -1.57 -5.00
CA MET A 97 -6.92 -2.28 -6.02
C MET A 97 -8.11 -1.45 -6.46
N GLU A 98 -8.38 -1.48 -7.76
CA GLU A 98 -9.58 -0.88 -8.33
C GLU A 98 -10.78 -1.75 -7.99
N ILE A 99 -11.86 -1.13 -7.53
CA ILE A 99 -13.08 -1.82 -7.11
C ILE A 99 -14.28 -1.21 -7.82
N PRO A 100 -15.35 -1.99 -8.05
CA PRO A 100 -16.62 -1.45 -8.51
C PRO A 100 -17.19 -0.40 -7.55
N GLY A 101 -18.01 0.52 -8.06
CA GLY A 101 -18.71 1.52 -7.25
C GLY A 101 -19.57 0.88 -6.16
N GLU A 102 -20.37 -0.11 -6.55
CA GLU A 102 -21.14 -1.00 -5.68
C GLU A 102 -20.56 -2.41 -5.73
N MET A 103 -20.39 -3.04 -4.58
CA MET A 103 -19.83 -4.40 -4.48
C MET A 103 -20.68 -5.28 -3.56
N PRO A 104 -20.82 -6.58 -3.86
CA PRO A 104 -21.53 -7.49 -2.97
C PRO A 104 -20.88 -7.56 -1.58
N HIS A 105 -21.71 -7.58 -0.53
CA HIS A 105 -21.30 -7.87 0.83
C HIS A 105 -21.95 -9.16 1.31
N TYR A 106 -21.14 -10.18 1.56
CA TYR A 106 -21.61 -11.49 2.02
C TYR A 106 -21.23 -11.70 3.49
N MET A 107 -22.23 -11.85 4.37
CA MET A 107 -22.00 -12.29 5.75
C MET A 107 -21.98 -13.82 5.80
N ARG A 108 -20.89 -14.40 6.34
CA ARG A 108 -20.74 -15.84 6.58
C ARG A 108 -20.44 -16.06 8.07
N LYS A 109 -20.96 -17.15 8.64
CA LYS A 109 -20.70 -17.55 10.04
C LYS A 109 -19.53 -18.50 10.12
#